data_AF-A0AAD7ZNU9-F1
#
_entry.id   AF-A0AAD7ZNU9-F1
#
_cell.length_a   1.000
_cell.length_b   1.000
_cell.length_c   1.000
_cell.angle_alpha   90.00
_cell.angle_beta   90.00
_cell.angle_gamma   90.00
#
_symmetry.space_group_name_H-M   'P 1'
#
loop_
_entity.id
_entity.type
_entity.pdbx_description
1 polymer ?
#
loop_
_entity_poly.entity_id
_entity_poly.type
_entity_poly.pdbx_seq_one_letter_code
_entity_poly.pdbx_strand_id
1 'polypeptide(L)'
;TPRLSAYKAAQLEYERKEAEKTARIEAARKVKEERKEALANYHNKKAEVFKILSRKTKKGQTVMKGRMELLLEKLQKNLKS
;
A
#
# COMPACT_ATOMS: atom_id res chain seq x y z
N THR A 1 -12.91 36.42 31.24
CA THR A 1 -11.78 36.31 30.28
C THR A 1 -11.83 37.51 29.35
N PRO A 2 -10.70 38.17 29.03
CA PRO A 2 -10.72 39.34 28.14
C PRO A 2 -11.15 38.90 26.74
N ARG A 3 -12.10 39.63 26.14
CA ARG A 3 -12.61 39.38 24.79
C ARG A 3 -11.51 39.70 23.78
N LEU A 4 -11.06 38.71 23.01
CA LEU A 4 -10.11 38.93 21.91
C LEU A 4 -10.71 39.95 20.92
N SER A 5 -9.86 40.86 20.42
CA SER A 5 -10.23 41.73 19.30
C SER A 5 -10.71 40.88 18.12
N ALA A 6 -11.75 41.33 17.42
CA ALA A 6 -12.32 40.64 16.26
C ALA A 6 -11.25 40.26 15.22
N TYR A 7 -10.22 41.13 15.05
CA TYR A 7 -9.07 40.86 14.20
C TYR A 7 -8.24 39.66 14.68
N LYS A 8 -7.90 39.60 15.98
CA LYS A 8 -7.12 38.49 16.55
C LYS A 8 -7.91 37.17 16.51
N ALA A 9 -9.22 37.22 16.73
CA ALA A 9 -10.09 36.06 16.59
C ALA A 9 -10.13 35.54 15.13
N ALA A 10 -10.23 36.44 14.15
CA ALA A 10 -10.21 36.08 12.74
C ALA A 10 -8.86 35.48 12.32
N GLN A 11 -7.74 36.02 12.82
CA GLN A 11 -6.41 35.48 12.55
C GLN A 11 -6.23 34.06 13.11
N LEU A 12 -6.64 33.81 14.35
CA LEU A 12 -6.58 32.48 14.95
C LEU A 12 -7.44 31.45 14.21
N GLU A 13 -8.64 31.84 13.77
CA GLU A 13 -9.50 30.97 12.96
C GLU A 13 -8.91 30.68 11.58
N TYR A 14 -8.22 31.64 10.98
CA TYR A 14 -7.49 31.42 9.73
C TYR A 14 -6.34 30.42 9.90
N GLU A 15 -5.51 30.61 10.92
CA GLU A 15 -4.39 29.71 11.23
C GLU A 15 -4.87 28.30 11.55
N ARG A 16 -5.99 28.15 12.28
CA ARG A 16 -6.63 26.85 12.53
C ARG A 16 -7.05 26.16 11.24
N LYS A 17 -7.70 26.87 10.33
CA LYS A 17 -8.15 26.32 9.04
C LYS A 17 -7.01 25.91 8.14
N GLU A 18 -5.93 26.70 8.10
CA GLU A 18 -4.73 26.32 7.35
C GLU A 18 -4.06 25.09 7.96
N ALA A 19 -3.94 25.00 9.29
CA ALA A 19 -3.40 23.82 9.97
C ALA A 19 -4.25 22.55 9.74
N GLU A 20 -5.58 22.67 9.75
CA GLU A 20 -6.48 21.57 9.44
C GLU A 20 -6.31 21.10 7.98
N LYS A 21 -6.20 22.06 7.05
CA LYS A 21 -6.00 21.77 5.63
C LYS A 21 -4.68 21.05 5.38
N THR A 22 -3.58 21.51 5.99
CA THR A 22 -2.27 20.84 5.85
C THR A 22 -2.31 19.44 6.44
N ALA A 23 -2.88 19.27 7.64
CA ALA A 23 -3.03 17.96 8.29
C ALA A 23 -3.85 16.99 7.41
N ARG A 24 -4.93 17.47 6.79
CA ARG A 24 -5.77 16.66 5.88
C ARG A 24 -5.00 16.24 4.63
N ILE A 25 -4.22 17.15 4.04
CA ILE A 25 -3.40 16.85 2.85
C ILE A 25 -2.33 15.81 3.20
N GLU A 26 -1.65 15.95 4.34
CA GLU A 26 -0.64 15.00 4.78
C GLU A 26 -1.22 13.62 5.06
N ALA A 27 -2.36 13.54 5.75
CA ALA A 27 -3.06 12.28 6.00
C ALA A 27 -3.46 11.60 4.68
N ALA A 28 -4.03 12.35 3.74
CA ALA A 28 -4.40 11.82 2.42
C ALA A 28 -3.17 11.34 1.63
N ARG A 29 -2.04 12.06 1.72
CA ARG A 29 -0.78 11.66 1.09
C ARG A 29 -0.25 10.35 1.68
N LYS A 30 -0.25 10.20 3.01
CA LYS A 30 0.20 8.96 3.68
C LYS A 30 -0.62 7.76 3.22
N VAL A 31 -1.95 7.85 3.26
CA VAL A 31 -2.85 6.78 2.81
C VAL A 31 -2.63 6.44 1.33
N LYS A 32 -2.37 7.46 0.49
CA LYS A 32 -2.08 7.25 -0.93
C LYS A 32 -0.77 6.50 -1.15
N GLU A 33 0.30 6.86 -0.44
CA GLU A 33 1.58 6.16 -0.54
C GLU A 33 1.48 4.73 0.00
N GLU A 34 0.84 4.51 1.15
CA GLU A 34 0.60 3.16 1.71
C GLU A 34 -0.14 2.27 0.71
N ARG A 35 -1.20 2.80 0.08
CA ARG A 35 -1.95 2.07 -0.95
C ARG A 35 -1.08 1.76 -2.18
N LYS A 36 -0.26 2.73 -2.61
CA LYS A 36 0.63 2.56 -3.76
C LYS A 36 1.70 1.51 -3.49
N GLU A 37 2.28 1.49 -2.30
CA GLU A 37 3.24 0.49 -1.85
C GLU A 37 2.60 -0.91 -1.77
N ALA A 38 1.40 -1.02 -1.20
CA ALA A 38 0.67 -2.28 -1.15
C ALA A 38 0.37 -2.83 -2.56
N LEU A 39 -0.05 -1.96 -3.48
CA LEU A 39 -0.28 -2.35 -4.87
C LEU A 39 1.02 -2.76 -5.57
N ALA A 40 2.11 -2.00 -5.38
CA ALA A 40 3.41 -2.33 -5.94
C ALA A 40 3.90 -3.71 -5.46
N ASN A 41 3.78 -3.99 -4.16
CA ASN A 41 4.13 -5.28 -3.58
C ASN A 41 3.28 -6.42 -4.16
N TYR A 42 1.97 -6.20 -4.32
CA TYR A 42 1.09 -7.16 -4.97
C TYR A 42 1.50 -7.44 -6.43
N HIS A 43 1.76 -6.40 -7.21
CA HIS A 43 2.17 -6.54 -8.61
C HIS A 43 3.52 -7.25 -8.75
N ASN A 44 4.49 -6.90 -7.90
CA ASN A 44 5.80 -7.55 -7.86
C ASN A 44 5.66 -9.04 -7.55
N LYS A 45 4.92 -9.39 -6.49
CA LYS A 45 4.70 -10.80 -6.12
C LYS A 45 3.96 -11.56 -7.23
N LYS A 46 2.96 -10.95 -7.86
CA LYS A 46 2.23 -11.54 -8.98
C LYS A 46 3.16 -11.82 -10.17
N ALA A 47 4.05 -10.88 -10.50
CA ALA A 47 5.03 -11.03 -11.58
C ALA A 47 6.03 -12.16 -11.30
N GLU A 48 6.54 -12.26 -10.07
CA GLU A 48 7.43 -13.35 -9.65
C GLU A 48 6.76 -14.72 -9.78
N VAL A 49 5.54 -14.85 -9.26
CA VAL A 49 4.73 -16.07 -9.38
C VAL A 49 4.51 -16.41 -10.85
N PHE A 50 4.15 -15.42 -11.67
CA PHE A 50 3.97 -15.64 -13.11
C PHE A 50 5.25 -16.12 -13.79
N LYS A 51 6.42 -15.57 -13.45
CA LYS A 51 7.72 -16.01 -13.97
C LYS A 51 7.99 -17.48 -13.65
N ILE A 52 7.67 -17.93 -12.44
CA ILE A 52 7.81 -19.33 -12.03
C ILE A 52 6.82 -20.21 -12.81
N LEU A 53 5.55 -19.81 -12.88
CA LEU A 53 4.50 -20.59 -13.52
C LEU A 53 4.68 -20.71 -15.04
N SER A 54 5.16 -19.65 -15.69
CA SER A 54 5.36 -19.59 -17.15
C SER A 54 6.65 -20.27 -17.62
N ARG A 55 7.57 -20.63 -16.69
CA ARG A 55 8.83 -21.28 -17.02
C ARG A 55 8.61 -22.65 -17.66
N LYS A 56 9.20 -22.84 -18.84
CA LYS A 56 9.17 -24.09 -19.62
C LYS A 56 10.58 -24.64 -19.84
N THR A 57 10.67 -25.94 -20.08
CA THR A 57 11.87 -26.63 -20.54
C THR A 57 12.07 -26.37 -22.03
N LYS A 58 13.23 -26.76 -22.58
CA LYS A 58 13.49 -26.69 -24.03
C LYS A 58 12.45 -27.42 -24.88
N LYS A 59 11.79 -28.45 -24.32
CA LYS A 59 10.72 -29.22 -24.95
C LYS A 59 9.31 -28.65 -24.69
N GLY A 60 9.21 -27.43 -24.16
CA GLY A 60 7.93 -26.75 -23.92
C GLY A 60 7.14 -27.21 -22.70
N GLN A 61 7.58 -28.28 -22.02
CA GLN A 61 6.97 -28.76 -20.78
C GLN A 61 7.22 -27.77 -19.64
N THR A 62 6.29 -27.65 -18.72
CA THR A 62 6.41 -26.72 -17.60
C THR A 62 7.40 -27.22 -16.55
N VAL A 63 8.22 -26.35 -15.99
CA VAL A 63 9.17 -26.73 -14.93
C VAL A 63 8.41 -26.91 -13.61
N MET A 64 8.34 -28.15 -13.10
CA MET A 64 7.51 -28.48 -11.94
C MET A 64 8.08 -28.01 -10.60
N LYS A 65 9.41 -27.97 -10.43
CA LYS A 65 10.06 -27.63 -9.15
C LYS A 65 9.47 -26.39 -8.46
N GLY A 66 9.50 -25.24 -9.14
CA GLY A 66 8.99 -24.00 -8.56
C GLY A 66 7.46 -23.96 -8.41
N ARG A 67 6.71 -24.71 -9.23
CA ARG A 67 5.25 -24.84 -9.06
C ARG A 67 4.89 -25.60 -7.79
N MET A 68 5.66 -26.64 -7.46
CA MET A 68 5.48 -27.41 -6.24
C MET A 68 5.82 -26.58 -4.99
N GLU A 69 6.90 -25.79 -5.04
CA GLU A 69 7.24 -24.86 -3.96
C GLU A 69 6.11 -23.84 -3.70
N LEU A 70 5.56 -23.24 -4.76
CA LEU A 70 4.40 -22.33 -4.65
C LEU A 70 3.14 -23.03 -4.11
N LEU A 71 2.90 -24.29 -4.48
CA LEU A 71 1.77 -25.07 -3.98
C LEU A 71 1.93 -25.36 -2.49
N LEU A 72 3.13 -25.76 -2.06
CA LEU A 72 3.44 -26.00 -0.66
C LEU A 72 3.27 -24.73 0.17
N GLU A 73 3.76 -23.58 -0.31
CA GLU A 73 3.59 -22.28 0.37
C GLU A 73 2.10 -21.95 0.56
N LYS A 74 1.26 -22.20 -0.45
CA LYS A 74 -0.20 -21.99 -0.35
C LYS A 74 -0.85 -22.91 0.68
N LEU A 75 -0.51 -24.20 0.68
CA LEU A 75 -1.04 -25.15 1.65
C LEU A 75 -0.65 -24.76 3.09
N GLN A 76 0.60 -24.37 3.30
CA GLN A 76 1.08 -23.92 4.61
C GLN A 76 0.39 -22.63 5.08
N LYS A 77 0.12 -21.68 4.17
CA LYS A 77 -0.63 -20.47 4.50
C LYS A 77 -2.08 -20.79 4.87
N ASN A 78 -2.74 -21.66 4.11
CA ASN A 78 -4.11 -22.08 4.41
C ASN A 78 -4.21 -22.81 5.75
N LEU A 79 -3.15 -23.51 6.18
CA LEU A 79 -3.13 -24.20 7.46
C LEU A 79 -2.84 -23.26 8.66
N LYS A 80 -2.21 -22.11 8.40
CA LYS A 80 -1.85 -21.11 9.42
C LYS A 80 -2.88 -19.98 9.54
N SER A 81 -3.79 -19.86 8.58
CA SER A 81 -4.88 -18.89 8.54
C SER A 81 -6.14 -19.44 9.19
#